data_AF-G2QUK2-F1
#
_entry.id   AF-G2QUK2-F1
#
_cell.length_a   1.000
_cell.length_b   1.000
_cell.length_c   1.000
_cell.angle_alpha   90.00
_cell.angle_beta   90.00
_cell.angle_gamma   90.00
#
_symmetry.space_group_name_H-M   'P 1'
#
loop_
_entity.id
_entity.type
_entity.pdbx_description
1 polymer ?
#
loop_
_entity_poly.entity_id
_entity_poly.type
_entity_poly.pdbx_seq_one_letter_code
_entity_poly.pdbx_strand_id
1 'polypeptide(L)'
;MPITILAPKFSRPVNAREDDVSSISSSDSEDGGAALDGDIAMTRPPKRARLATSLATSDIVTPGELITDDPQWMRGHGTYATPGTATIVSSVAGTISRTNKLLSVRPLRARYTPEVGDLVVGRIVEVQARRWRVDVGSTQLAALPLSAINLPGGILRKRTETDELQIRTFFAEGDLLVAEVQQLFADGGAVLHTRSLKYGKLRNGVFVAVSGMGGGGGVVRSRRQVWTMEAANGGGQIDVVLGVNGYVWISKHVETPEGENKAVGITSMEESVSANMYSSQNDRIEVQTMREIARLRGVVTALVENGLRVDEDMVVRGYHEAVEMAMLSADGADDIYLGGERGEQLAAALTGA
;
A
#
# COMPACT_ATOMS: atom_id res chain seq x y z
N MET A 1 3.29 -30.01 26.82
CA MET A 1 2.92 -28.62 26.49
C MET A 1 1.74 -28.68 25.52
N PRO A 2 0.49 -28.44 25.96
CA PRO A 2 -0.65 -28.43 25.05
C PRO A 2 -0.56 -27.21 24.12
N ILE A 3 -0.77 -27.42 22.83
CA ILE A 3 -0.82 -26.36 21.82
C ILE A 3 -2.19 -25.68 21.96
N THR A 4 -2.19 -24.47 22.51
CA THR A 4 -3.40 -23.62 22.56
C THR A 4 -3.58 -22.96 21.20
N ILE A 5 -4.57 -23.41 20.43
CA ILE A 5 -4.97 -22.75 19.19
C ILE A 5 -5.83 -21.54 19.57
N LEU A 6 -5.30 -20.33 19.36
CA LEU A 6 -6.06 -19.11 19.57
C LEU A 6 -7.18 -19.00 18.52
N ALA A 7 -8.37 -18.59 18.94
CA ALA A 7 -9.47 -18.30 18.02
C ALA A 7 -9.07 -17.15 17.07
N PRO A 8 -9.48 -17.20 15.79
CA PRO A 8 -9.20 -16.12 14.85
C PRO A 8 -9.82 -14.81 15.35
N LYS A 9 -8.99 -13.76 15.51
CA LYS A 9 -9.49 -12.41 15.78
C LYS A 9 -10.31 -11.95 14.57
N PHE A 10 -11.57 -11.58 14.78
CA PHE A 10 -12.40 -10.97 13.74
C PHE A 10 -11.76 -9.64 13.31
N SER A 11 -11.60 -9.43 12.00
CA SER A 11 -11.15 -8.14 11.47
C SER A 11 -12.17 -7.05 11.82
N ARG A 12 -11.69 -5.90 12.30
CA ARG A 12 -12.55 -4.73 12.51
C ARG A 12 -13.26 -4.36 11.20
N PRO A 13 -14.53 -3.92 11.25
CA PRO A 13 -15.24 -3.47 10.07
C PRO A 13 -14.48 -2.27 9.46
N VAL A 14 -14.25 -2.34 8.14
CA VAL A 14 -13.70 -1.22 7.38
C VAL A 14 -14.78 -0.13 7.32
N ASN A 15 -14.55 1.01 7.98
CA ASN A 15 -15.48 2.15 7.93
C ASN A 15 -15.66 2.60 6.48
N ALA A 16 -16.88 2.43 5.96
CA ALA A 16 -17.27 2.97 4.66
C ALA A 16 -17.35 4.50 4.76
N ARG A 17 -16.91 5.20 3.71
CA ARG A 17 -17.10 6.65 3.57
C ARG A 17 -18.60 6.94 3.47
N GLU A 18 -19.09 7.85 4.30
CA GLU A 18 -20.42 8.45 4.20
C GLU A 18 -20.39 9.50 3.07
N ASP A 19 -20.61 9.07 1.83
CA ASP A 19 -21.03 9.97 0.75
C ASP A 19 -22.15 9.23 0.01
N ASP A 20 -23.40 9.44 0.46
CA ASP A 20 -24.62 9.51 -0.34
C ASP A 20 -25.86 9.32 0.54
N VAL A 21 -26.46 10.43 0.98
CA VAL A 21 -27.83 10.46 1.50
C VAL A 21 -28.61 11.56 0.79
N SER A 22 -29.49 11.17 -0.13
CA SER A 22 -30.80 11.80 -0.31
C SER A 22 -31.74 10.77 -0.96
N SER A 23 -32.59 10.13 -0.16
CA SER A 23 -34.06 10.33 -0.14
C SER A 23 -34.77 10.00 -1.45
N ILE A 24 -35.62 8.96 -1.44
CA ILE A 24 -37.08 9.12 -1.55
C ILE A 24 -37.79 7.84 -1.09
N SER A 25 -38.82 8.00 -0.26
CA SER A 25 -39.83 6.99 0.09
C SER A 25 -41.10 7.19 -0.74
N SER A 26 -41.86 6.12 -0.97
CA SER A 26 -43.34 6.05 -0.94
C SER A 26 -43.75 4.57 -1.08
N SER A 27 -44.51 4.02 -0.11
CA SER A 27 -45.99 3.88 -0.08
C SER A 27 -46.53 3.06 -1.26
N ASP A 28 -47.45 2.10 -1.15
CA ASP A 28 -48.26 1.47 -0.11
C ASP A 28 -48.78 0.17 -0.73
N SER A 29 -49.12 -0.86 0.05
CA SER A 29 -50.03 -1.90 -0.44
C SER A 29 -50.89 -2.39 0.72
N GLU A 30 -52.18 -2.09 0.56
CA GLU A 30 -53.26 -2.28 1.51
C GLU A 30 -53.64 -3.76 1.71
N ASP A 31 -54.22 -3.96 2.88
CA ASP A 31 -54.82 -5.17 3.46
C ASP A 31 -56.05 -5.67 2.68
N GLY A 32 -56.34 -6.98 2.75
CA GLY A 32 -57.45 -7.59 2.00
C GLY A 32 -57.65 -9.11 2.14
N GLY A 33 -57.96 -9.55 3.36
CA GLY A 33 -58.60 -10.80 3.84
C GLY A 33 -59.00 -11.98 2.92
N ALA A 34 -58.83 -13.20 3.44
CA ALA A 34 -59.91 -14.14 3.82
C ALA A 34 -59.33 -15.46 4.37
N ALA A 35 -59.69 -15.83 5.60
CA ALA A 35 -59.34 -17.09 6.23
C ALA A 35 -60.36 -18.18 5.87
N LEU A 36 -59.90 -19.30 5.31
CA LEU A 36 -60.67 -20.53 5.14
C LEU A 36 -59.84 -21.69 5.71
N ASP A 37 -60.43 -22.32 6.71
CA ASP A 37 -59.91 -23.43 7.51
C ASP A 37 -60.13 -24.77 6.77
N GLY A 38 -59.15 -25.69 6.82
CA GLY A 38 -59.31 -27.03 6.20
C GLY A 38 -58.00 -27.75 5.84
N ASP A 39 -57.49 -28.52 6.81
CA ASP A 39 -56.74 -29.80 6.73
C ASP A 39 -55.83 -30.13 5.53
N ILE A 40 -54.54 -30.39 5.82
CA ILE A 40 -53.80 -31.65 5.61
C ILE A 40 -52.30 -31.39 5.80
N ALA A 41 -51.71 -32.02 6.81
CA ALA A 41 -50.27 -32.01 7.08
C ALA A 41 -49.52 -32.89 6.05
N MET A 42 -48.88 -32.25 5.07
CA MET A 42 -47.90 -32.88 4.19
C MET A 42 -46.51 -32.31 4.49
N THR A 43 -45.68 -33.12 5.14
CA THR A 43 -44.26 -32.83 5.40
C THR A 43 -43.49 -32.72 4.09
N ARG A 44 -43.37 -31.50 3.57
CA ARG A 44 -42.35 -31.15 2.56
C ARG A 44 -41.00 -31.03 3.28
N PRO A 45 -39.92 -31.66 2.79
CA PRO A 45 -38.59 -31.47 3.37
C PRO A 45 -38.22 -29.98 3.25
N PRO A 46 -37.68 -29.34 4.31
CA PRO A 46 -37.35 -27.93 4.24
C PRO A 46 -36.26 -27.75 3.17
N LYS A 47 -36.65 -27.07 2.10
CA LYS A 47 -35.78 -26.43 1.13
C LYS A 47 -34.70 -25.73 1.93
N ARG A 48 -33.43 -26.15 1.79
CA ARG A 48 -32.24 -25.53 2.40
C ARG A 48 -32.48 -24.03 2.55
N ALA A 49 -32.45 -23.54 3.79
CA ALA A 49 -32.51 -22.12 4.07
C ALA A 49 -31.48 -21.42 3.19
N ARG A 50 -31.95 -20.68 2.18
CA ARG A 50 -31.16 -19.62 1.59
C ARG A 50 -30.92 -18.66 2.75
N LEU A 51 -29.66 -18.55 3.17
CA LEU A 51 -29.16 -17.41 3.94
C LEU A 51 -29.34 -16.16 3.05
N ALA A 52 -30.59 -15.70 2.95
CA ALA A 52 -30.89 -14.34 2.54
C ALA A 52 -30.74 -13.48 3.79
N THR A 53 -29.50 -13.30 4.23
CA THR A 53 -29.18 -12.38 5.31
C THR A 53 -29.08 -10.99 4.69
N SER A 54 -30.21 -10.30 4.57
CA SER A 54 -30.21 -8.87 4.30
C SER A 54 -29.74 -8.13 5.55
N LEU A 55 -28.44 -7.86 5.64
CA LEU A 55 -27.86 -6.86 6.52
C LEU A 55 -26.75 -6.18 5.73
N ALA A 56 -26.72 -4.84 5.76
CA ALA A 56 -25.77 -3.98 5.08
C ALA A 56 -24.36 -4.10 5.69
N THR A 57 -23.79 -5.29 5.60
CA THR A 57 -22.47 -5.68 6.10
C THR A 57 -21.76 -6.36 4.94
N SER A 58 -20.61 -5.82 4.53
CA SER A 58 -19.76 -6.30 3.44
C SER A 58 -19.82 -7.82 3.27
N ASP A 59 -20.57 -8.28 2.26
CA ASP A 59 -20.79 -9.70 2.01
C ASP A 59 -19.43 -10.34 1.72
N ILE A 60 -18.92 -11.10 2.68
CA ILE A 60 -17.69 -11.88 2.53
C ILE A 60 -18.06 -13.09 1.69
N VAL A 61 -17.49 -13.17 0.50
CA VAL A 61 -17.68 -14.29 -0.40
C VAL A 61 -16.50 -15.26 -0.30
N THR A 62 -16.80 -16.52 -0.57
CA THR A 62 -15.82 -17.60 -0.66
C THR A 62 -15.57 -18.02 -2.11
N PRO A 63 -14.40 -18.59 -2.44
CA PRO A 63 -14.15 -19.11 -3.78
C PRO A 63 -15.18 -20.15 -4.19
N GLY A 64 -15.76 -20.02 -5.39
CA GLY A 64 -16.81 -20.89 -5.91
C GLY A 64 -18.24 -20.43 -5.59
N GLU A 65 -18.39 -19.38 -4.78
CA GLU A 65 -19.69 -18.79 -4.46
C GLU A 65 -20.25 -17.97 -5.62
N LEU A 66 -21.53 -18.16 -5.91
CA LEU A 66 -22.25 -17.44 -6.95
C LEU A 66 -22.61 -16.04 -6.45
N ILE A 67 -22.14 -15.01 -7.15
CA ILE A 67 -22.35 -13.62 -6.76
C ILE A 67 -23.61 -13.05 -7.42
N THR A 68 -23.76 -13.24 -8.72
CA THR A 68 -24.93 -12.78 -9.47
C THR A 68 -25.13 -13.58 -10.75
N ASP A 69 -26.38 -13.70 -11.19
CA ASP A 69 -26.79 -14.33 -12.45
C ASP A 69 -27.16 -13.30 -13.54
N ASP A 70 -27.09 -12.01 -13.19
CA ASP A 70 -27.52 -10.92 -14.07
C ASP A 70 -26.45 -10.61 -15.13
N PRO A 71 -26.75 -10.76 -16.45
CA PRO A 71 -25.79 -10.50 -17.53
C PRO A 71 -25.42 -9.02 -17.70
N GLN A 72 -26.07 -8.11 -16.97
CA GLN A 72 -25.80 -6.69 -17.03
C GLN A 72 -24.49 -6.30 -16.34
N TRP A 73 -23.99 -7.14 -15.45
CA TRP A 73 -22.74 -6.90 -14.74
C TRP A 73 -21.53 -7.31 -15.57
N MET A 74 -20.53 -6.43 -15.59
CA MET A 74 -19.21 -6.73 -16.11
C MET A 74 -18.37 -7.37 -15.02
N ARG A 75 -17.68 -8.46 -15.39
CA ARG A 75 -16.72 -9.12 -14.50
C ARG A 75 -15.47 -8.27 -14.28
N GLY A 76 -15.07 -8.13 -13.03
CA GLY A 76 -13.80 -7.55 -12.63
C GLY A 76 -12.86 -8.59 -12.02
N HIS A 77 -11.80 -8.10 -11.39
CA HIS A 77 -10.84 -8.95 -10.68
C HIS A 77 -11.50 -9.77 -9.56
N GLY A 78 -10.98 -10.97 -9.30
CA GLY A 78 -11.51 -11.85 -8.25
C GLY A 78 -12.82 -12.56 -8.62
N THR A 79 -13.24 -12.49 -9.89
CA THR A 79 -14.42 -13.19 -10.40
C THR A 79 -14.11 -13.96 -11.68
N TYR A 80 -14.87 -15.01 -11.94
CA TYR A 80 -14.87 -15.72 -13.22
C TYR A 80 -16.31 -16.05 -13.63
N ALA A 81 -16.50 -16.33 -14.92
CA ALA A 81 -17.79 -16.71 -15.46
C ALA A 81 -17.71 -18.15 -15.97
N THR A 82 -18.75 -18.94 -15.68
CA THR A 82 -18.86 -20.30 -16.20
C THR A 82 -19.18 -20.26 -17.70
N PRO A 83 -18.45 -21.01 -18.55
CA PRO A 83 -18.71 -21.02 -19.99
C PRO A 83 -20.17 -21.41 -20.30
N GLY A 84 -20.86 -20.59 -21.10
CA GLY A 84 -22.25 -20.86 -21.51
C GLY A 84 -23.33 -20.29 -20.59
N THR A 85 -22.97 -19.68 -19.46
CA THR A 85 -23.91 -19.04 -18.53
C THR A 85 -23.49 -17.62 -18.17
N ALA A 86 -24.44 -16.74 -17.88
CA ALA A 86 -24.19 -15.37 -17.43
C ALA A 86 -23.84 -15.26 -15.92
N THR A 87 -23.65 -16.40 -15.24
CA THR A 87 -23.39 -16.45 -13.80
C THR A 87 -21.97 -16.01 -13.48
N ILE A 88 -21.84 -15.01 -12.61
CA ILE A 88 -20.57 -14.53 -12.08
C ILE A 88 -20.30 -15.22 -10.75
N VAL A 89 -19.16 -15.91 -10.67
CA VAL A 89 -18.72 -16.69 -9.52
C VAL A 89 -17.44 -16.08 -8.95
N SER A 90 -17.30 -16.09 -7.63
CA SER A 90 -16.08 -15.63 -6.96
C SER A 90 -14.92 -16.59 -7.17
N SER A 91 -13.72 -16.09 -7.50
CA SER A 91 -12.49 -16.89 -7.49
C SER A 91 -11.69 -16.76 -6.19
N VAL A 92 -11.95 -15.74 -5.38
CA VAL A 92 -11.15 -15.41 -4.19
C VAL A 92 -12.02 -15.19 -2.96
N ALA A 93 -11.44 -15.42 -1.77
CA ALA A 93 -12.10 -15.07 -0.52
C ALA A 93 -11.94 -13.57 -0.23
N GLY A 94 -13.04 -12.84 -0.10
CA GLY A 94 -12.97 -11.38 -0.05
C GLY A 94 -14.31 -10.70 0.08
N THR A 95 -14.31 -9.37 0.04
CA THR A 95 -15.53 -8.57 0.03
C THR A 95 -15.91 -8.19 -1.38
N ILE A 96 -17.20 -8.19 -1.68
CA ILE A 96 -17.71 -7.76 -2.99
C ILE A 96 -17.55 -6.23 -3.12
N SER A 97 -16.94 -5.79 -4.21
CA SER A 97 -16.85 -4.38 -4.61
C SER A 97 -17.69 -4.16 -5.86
N ARG A 98 -18.69 -3.29 -5.76
CA ARG A 98 -19.57 -2.91 -6.88
C ARG A 98 -19.24 -1.49 -7.29
N THR A 99 -18.63 -1.32 -8.47
CA THR A 99 -18.28 0.01 -9.00
C THR A 99 -18.97 0.19 -10.33
N ASN A 100 -20.03 1.01 -10.37
CA ASN A 100 -20.90 1.15 -11.53
C ASN A 100 -21.47 -0.21 -11.97
N LYS A 101 -21.14 -0.66 -13.19
CA LYS A 101 -21.50 -1.98 -13.73
C LYS A 101 -20.39 -3.01 -13.57
N LEU A 102 -19.26 -2.67 -12.94
CA LEU A 102 -18.16 -3.59 -12.71
C LEU A 102 -18.31 -4.26 -11.34
N LEU A 103 -18.33 -5.58 -11.35
CA LEU A 103 -18.39 -6.39 -10.15
C LEU A 103 -17.05 -7.09 -9.93
N SER A 104 -16.36 -6.76 -8.83
CA SER A 104 -15.09 -7.35 -8.45
C SER A 104 -15.13 -7.87 -7.02
N VAL A 105 -14.22 -8.78 -6.68
CA VAL A 105 -14.05 -9.27 -5.31
C VAL A 105 -12.68 -8.81 -4.83
N ARG A 106 -12.67 -8.01 -3.76
CA ARG A 106 -11.44 -7.55 -3.11
C ARG A 106 -10.98 -8.63 -2.13
N PRO A 107 -9.84 -9.29 -2.38
CA PRO A 107 -9.36 -10.35 -1.50
C PRO A 107 -8.98 -9.81 -0.12
N LEU A 108 -9.11 -10.67 0.91
CA LEU A 108 -8.68 -10.33 2.27
C LEU A 108 -7.15 -10.13 2.37
N ARG A 109 -6.39 -10.79 1.51
CA ARG A 109 -4.93 -10.65 1.39
C ARG A 109 -4.53 -10.85 -0.06
N ALA A 110 -3.74 -9.94 -0.61
CA ALA A 110 -3.17 -10.05 -1.94
C ALA A 110 -1.69 -9.65 -1.94
N ARG A 111 -1.01 -9.95 -3.05
CA ARG A 111 0.26 -9.31 -3.38
C ARG A 111 -0.01 -7.96 -4.02
N TYR A 112 0.98 -7.09 -4.02
CA TYR A 112 0.90 -5.83 -4.74
C TYR A 112 0.67 -6.08 -6.23
N THR A 113 -0.40 -5.50 -6.77
CA THR A 113 -0.68 -5.47 -8.21
C THR A 113 -0.26 -4.10 -8.73
N PRO A 114 0.78 -4.03 -9.58
CA PRO A 114 1.32 -2.74 -10.01
C PRO A 114 0.33 -2.02 -10.92
N GLU A 115 0.15 -0.72 -10.69
CA GLU A 115 -0.60 0.18 -11.55
C GLU A 115 0.32 1.26 -12.15
N VAL A 116 -0.03 1.76 -13.33
CA VAL A 116 0.76 2.81 -13.99
C VAL A 116 0.73 4.11 -13.16
N GLY A 117 1.90 4.69 -12.94
CA GLY A 117 2.07 5.90 -12.12
C GLY A 117 2.14 5.63 -10.61
N ASP A 118 2.18 4.37 -10.18
CA ASP A 118 2.44 4.05 -8.78
C ASP A 118 3.90 4.34 -8.43
N LEU A 119 4.10 5.00 -7.28
CA LEU A 119 5.41 5.14 -6.67
C LEU A 119 5.70 3.90 -5.82
N VAL A 120 6.83 3.26 -6.08
CA VAL A 120 7.23 2.02 -5.43
C VAL A 120 8.67 2.10 -4.95
N VAL A 121 8.93 1.47 -3.80
CA VAL A 121 10.29 1.18 -3.34
C VAL A 121 10.60 -0.25 -3.76
N GLY A 122 11.81 -0.51 -4.24
CA GLY A 122 12.20 -1.84 -4.70
C GLY A 122 13.65 -2.17 -4.37
N ARG A 123 13.96 -3.47 -4.38
CA ARG A 123 15.32 -4.00 -4.18
C ARG A 123 15.83 -4.64 -5.46
N ILE A 124 17.05 -4.34 -5.87
CA ILE A 124 17.66 -4.98 -7.02
C ILE A 124 18.02 -6.42 -6.69
N VAL A 125 17.52 -7.36 -7.50
CA VAL A 125 17.75 -8.81 -7.33
C VAL A 125 18.86 -9.29 -8.25
N GLU A 126 18.78 -8.92 -9.53
CA GLU A 126 19.75 -9.31 -10.54
C GLU A 126 20.05 -8.13 -11.49
N VAL A 127 21.30 -8.10 -11.97
CA VAL A 127 21.78 -7.14 -12.96
C VAL A 127 21.98 -7.88 -14.29
N GLN A 128 21.30 -7.44 -15.34
CA GLN A 128 21.45 -7.97 -16.71
C GLN A 128 22.09 -6.91 -17.62
N ALA A 129 22.52 -7.27 -18.82
CA ALA A 129 23.32 -6.38 -19.69
C ALA A 129 22.69 -4.99 -19.98
N ARG A 130 21.35 -4.88 -19.99
CA ARG A 130 20.64 -3.63 -20.33
C ARG A 130 19.51 -3.27 -19.37
N ARG A 131 19.34 -4.03 -18.29
CA ARG A 131 18.25 -3.86 -17.33
C ARG A 131 18.58 -4.46 -15.98
N TRP A 132 18.00 -3.90 -14.94
CA TRP A 132 17.93 -4.49 -13.61
C TRP A 132 16.58 -5.17 -13.42
N ARG A 133 16.58 -6.20 -12.58
CA ARG A 133 15.33 -6.81 -12.12
C ARG A 133 15.17 -6.47 -10.66
N VAL A 134 14.02 -5.90 -10.36
CA VAL A 134 13.74 -5.24 -9.10
C VAL A 134 12.59 -6.00 -8.43
N ASP A 135 12.81 -6.42 -7.19
CA ASP A 135 11.76 -6.93 -6.33
C ASP A 135 10.93 -5.76 -5.79
N VAL A 136 9.65 -5.75 -6.15
CA VAL A 136 8.66 -4.77 -5.73
C VAL A 136 7.58 -5.45 -4.87
N GLY A 137 7.70 -6.75 -4.57
CA GLY A 137 6.69 -7.49 -3.81
C GLY A 137 5.42 -7.84 -4.61
N SER A 138 5.44 -7.64 -5.92
CA SER A 138 4.40 -8.09 -6.85
C SER A 138 4.55 -9.59 -7.21
N THR A 139 3.72 -10.09 -8.12
CA THR A 139 3.79 -11.49 -8.58
C THR A 139 5.02 -11.79 -9.44
N GLN A 140 5.60 -10.77 -10.09
CA GLN A 140 6.75 -10.89 -10.97
C GLN A 140 7.77 -9.79 -10.67
N LEU A 141 9.06 -10.09 -10.88
CA LEU A 141 10.11 -9.07 -10.77
C LEU A 141 9.93 -7.98 -11.82
N ALA A 142 9.92 -6.74 -11.38
CA ALA A 142 9.82 -5.59 -12.27
C ALA A 142 11.13 -5.39 -13.04
N ALA A 143 11.04 -4.83 -14.25
CA ALA A 143 12.21 -4.52 -15.07
C ALA A 143 12.50 -3.02 -15.01
N LEU A 144 13.72 -2.65 -14.64
CA LEU A 144 14.23 -1.28 -14.77
C LEU A 144 15.25 -1.26 -15.92
N PRO A 145 14.90 -0.76 -17.10
CA PRO A 145 15.86 -0.70 -18.20
C PRO A 145 16.88 0.42 -17.97
N LEU A 146 18.11 0.24 -18.48
CA LEU A 146 19.14 1.27 -18.49
C LEU A 146 18.64 2.57 -19.16
N SER A 147 17.68 2.43 -20.09
CA SER A 147 17.08 3.55 -20.78
C SER A 147 16.12 4.41 -19.94
N ALA A 148 15.76 3.96 -18.74
CA ALA A 148 14.80 4.61 -17.87
C ALA A 148 15.43 5.26 -16.62
N ILE A 149 16.76 5.26 -16.53
CA ILE A 149 17.52 5.92 -15.45
C ILE A 149 18.19 7.22 -15.93
N ASN A 150 18.52 8.07 -14.97
CA ASN A 150 19.22 9.34 -15.18
C ASN A 150 20.73 9.14 -15.06
N LEU A 151 21.44 9.10 -16.19
CA LEU A 151 22.90 8.93 -16.17
C LEU A 151 23.59 10.17 -15.57
N PRO A 152 24.73 9.98 -14.88
CA PRO A 152 25.55 11.10 -14.45
C PRO A 152 26.05 11.88 -15.66
N GLY A 153 25.89 13.20 -15.65
CA GLY A 153 26.07 14.08 -16.82
C GLY A 153 24.77 14.56 -17.48
N GLY A 154 23.61 14.26 -16.88
CA GLY A 154 22.32 14.86 -17.22
C GLY A 154 21.61 14.24 -18.43
N ILE A 155 20.42 14.77 -18.74
CA ILE A 155 19.50 14.23 -19.75
C ILE A 155 20.08 14.28 -21.18
N LEU A 156 20.99 15.22 -21.47
CA LEU A 156 21.57 15.42 -22.80
C LEU A 156 22.73 14.45 -23.11
N ARG A 157 23.21 13.68 -22.14
CA ARG A 157 24.27 12.69 -22.37
C ARG A 157 23.76 11.55 -23.26
N LYS A 158 24.44 11.31 -24.38
CA LYS A 158 24.18 10.13 -25.21
C LYS A 158 24.62 8.88 -24.47
N ARG A 159 23.75 7.86 -24.45
CA ARG A 159 24.04 6.56 -23.85
C ARG A 159 25.03 5.82 -24.72
N THR A 160 26.13 5.36 -24.11
CA THR A 160 27.21 4.67 -24.81
C THR A 160 27.29 3.21 -24.38
N GLU A 161 27.91 2.36 -25.21
CA GLU A 161 28.13 0.94 -24.88
C GLU A 161 28.97 0.74 -23.60
N THR A 162 29.78 1.75 -23.24
CA THR A 162 30.51 1.78 -21.96
C THR A 162 29.59 1.79 -20.75
N ASP A 163 28.41 2.40 -20.85
CA ASP A 163 27.43 2.46 -19.76
C ASP A 163 26.78 1.09 -19.53
N GLU A 164 26.64 0.28 -20.59
CA GLU A 164 26.18 -1.12 -20.49
C GLU A 164 27.20 -1.98 -19.75
N LEU A 165 28.50 -1.78 -20.02
CA LEU A 165 29.58 -2.47 -19.30
C LEU A 165 29.70 -2.03 -17.83
N GLN A 166 29.42 -0.76 -17.56
CA GLN A 166 29.46 -0.17 -16.22
C GLN A 166 28.10 -0.22 -15.51
N ILE A 167 27.13 -0.99 -15.99
CA ILE A 167 25.77 -0.97 -15.44
C ILE A 167 25.71 -1.24 -13.91
N ARG A 168 26.65 -2.04 -13.40
CA ARG A 168 26.77 -2.39 -11.99
C ARG A 168 27.22 -1.21 -11.09
N THR A 169 27.82 -0.15 -11.65
CA THR A 169 28.26 1.01 -10.87
C THR A 169 27.11 1.90 -10.45
N PHE A 170 26.01 1.92 -11.21
CA PHE A 170 24.80 2.66 -10.85
C PHE A 170 24.00 1.92 -9.77
N PHE A 171 23.83 0.61 -9.97
CA PHE A 171 22.93 -0.22 -9.21
C PHE A 171 23.48 -1.64 -9.17
N ALA A 172 23.82 -2.09 -7.96
CA ALA A 172 24.30 -3.44 -7.66
C ALA A 172 23.19 -4.29 -7.03
N GLU A 173 23.39 -5.61 -6.95
CA GLU A 173 22.46 -6.50 -6.28
C GLU A 173 22.32 -6.14 -4.80
N GLY A 174 21.09 -6.09 -4.30
CA GLY A 174 20.76 -5.71 -2.93
C GLY A 174 20.51 -4.23 -2.71
N ASP A 175 20.86 -3.36 -3.67
CA ASP A 175 20.58 -1.92 -3.57
C ASP A 175 19.06 -1.66 -3.54
N LEU A 176 18.67 -0.68 -2.74
CA LEU A 176 17.29 -0.19 -2.65
C LEU A 176 17.13 1.08 -3.49
N LEU A 177 15.99 1.21 -4.15
CA LEU A 177 15.67 2.37 -4.97
C LEU A 177 14.19 2.75 -4.90
N VAL A 178 13.91 4.03 -5.14
CA VAL A 178 12.57 4.53 -5.43
C VAL A 178 12.41 4.62 -6.94
N ALA A 179 11.31 4.10 -7.45
CA ALA A 179 10.95 4.22 -8.86
C ALA A 179 9.45 4.37 -9.03
N GLU A 180 9.06 4.83 -10.21
CA GLU A 180 7.68 4.92 -10.64
C GLU A 180 7.39 3.86 -11.71
N VAL A 181 6.18 3.30 -11.68
CA VAL A 181 5.73 2.32 -12.68
C VAL A 181 5.39 3.06 -13.98
N GLN A 182 6.21 2.88 -15.00
CA GLN A 182 6.04 3.53 -16.31
C GLN A 182 4.91 2.89 -17.13
N GLN A 183 4.94 1.57 -17.21
CA GLN A 183 4.06 0.78 -18.06
C GLN A 183 3.97 -0.65 -17.53
N LEU A 184 2.90 -1.33 -17.90
CA LEU A 184 2.65 -2.72 -17.58
C LEU A 184 2.61 -3.54 -18.87
N PHE A 185 3.20 -4.73 -18.83
CA PHE A 185 3.07 -5.71 -19.88
C PHE A 185 1.79 -6.54 -19.72
N ALA A 186 1.35 -7.20 -20.78
CA ALA A 186 0.13 -8.00 -20.79
C ALA A 186 0.19 -9.22 -19.85
N ASP A 187 1.39 -9.66 -19.48
CA ASP A 187 1.65 -10.72 -18.50
C ASP A 187 1.62 -10.22 -17.05
N GLY A 188 1.45 -8.90 -16.82
CA GLY A 188 1.51 -8.27 -15.50
C GLY A 188 2.91 -7.86 -15.06
N GLY A 189 3.93 -7.99 -15.92
CA GLY A 189 5.27 -7.48 -15.67
C GLY A 189 5.29 -5.95 -15.65
N ALA A 190 5.83 -5.36 -14.58
CA ALA A 190 5.96 -3.90 -14.47
C ALA A 190 7.31 -3.42 -15.03
N VAL A 191 7.29 -2.30 -15.75
CA VAL A 191 8.49 -1.56 -16.15
C VAL A 191 8.60 -0.30 -15.33
N LEU A 192 9.75 -0.11 -14.70
CA LEU A 192 10.03 1.00 -13.82
C LEU A 192 10.84 2.10 -14.51
N HIS A 193 10.76 3.32 -14.01
CA HIS A 193 11.66 4.41 -14.37
C HIS A 193 12.04 5.27 -13.17
N THR A 194 13.19 5.93 -13.25
CA THR A 194 13.72 6.84 -12.23
C THR A 194 14.08 8.19 -12.84
N ARG A 195 13.20 8.71 -13.71
CA ARG A 195 13.46 9.96 -14.46
C ARG A 195 13.43 11.23 -13.60
N SER A 196 12.76 11.20 -12.45
CA SER A 196 12.76 12.32 -11.51
C SER A 196 14.04 12.29 -10.67
N LEU A 197 14.61 13.45 -10.33
CA LEU A 197 15.75 13.59 -9.41
C LEU A 197 15.41 13.14 -7.98
N LYS A 198 14.11 13.12 -7.64
CA LYS A 198 13.62 12.60 -6.36
C LYS A 198 13.71 11.07 -6.28
N TYR A 199 13.91 10.41 -7.43
CA TYR A 199 13.94 8.95 -7.55
C TYR A 199 15.36 8.50 -7.78
N GLY A 200 15.76 7.39 -7.15
CA GLY A 200 17.13 6.92 -7.24
C GLY A 200 17.46 5.96 -6.11
N LYS A 201 18.75 5.79 -5.88
CA LYS A 201 19.28 4.91 -4.85
C LYS A 201 18.98 5.47 -3.46
N LEU A 202 18.49 4.61 -2.59
CA LEU A 202 18.14 4.94 -1.21
C LEU A 202 19.34 4.76 -0.28
N ARG A 203 19.59 5.74 0.58
CA ARG A 203 20.67 5.77 1.57
C ARG A 203 20.24 6.49 2.85
N ASN A 204 21.08 6.44 3.89
CA ASN A 204 20.89 7.18 5.15
C ASN A 204 19.59 6.86 5.90
N GLY A 205 19.09 5.62 5.83
CA GLY A 205 17.78 5.29 6.36
C GLY A 205 17.55 3.82 6.66
N VAL A 206 16.29 3.50 6.97
CA VAL A 206 15.79 2.18 7.29
C VAL A 206 14.69 1.77 6.32
N PHE A 207 14.71 0.48 5.96
CA PHE A 207 13.68 -0.15 5.15
C PHE A 207 12.66 -0.87 6.01
N VAL A 208 11.38 -0.72 5.68
CA VAL A 208 10.27 -1.43 6.32
C VAL A 208 9.40 -2.06 5.25
N ALA A 209 9.31 -3.39 5.27
CA ALA A 209 8.34 -4.11 4.47
C ALA A 209 7.05 -4.29 5.26
N VAL A 210 5.98 -3.70 4.75
CA VAL A 210 4.62 -3.78 5.29
C VAL A 210 3.82 -4.72 4.39
N SER A 211 2.98 -5.58 4.99
CA SER A 211 2.10 -6.45 4.20
C SER A 211 1.12 -5.60 3.38
N GLY A 212 1.35 -5.55 2.07
CA GLY A 212 0.57 -4.76 1.12
C GLY A 212 -0.77 -5.39 0.76
N MET A 213 -1.79 -4.53 0.62
CA MET A 213 -3.09 -4.75 -0.01
C MET A 213 -3.90 -6.01 0.37
N GLY A 214 -4.85 -5.81 1.28
CA GLY A 214 -5.95 -6.73 1.56
C GLY A 214 -6.62 -6.38 2.88
N GLY A 215 -7.96 -6.40 2.94
CA GLY A 215 -8.69 -6.17 4.20
C GLY A 215 -8.73 -4.74 4.75
N GLY A 216 -8.31 -3.72 3.98
CA GLY A 216 -8.46 -2.30 4.36
C GLY A 216 -7.23 -1.65 5.02
N GLY A 217 -6.24 -2.45 5.44
CA GLY A 217 -4.97 -1.96 6.00
C GLY A 217 -3.84 -1.87 4.96
N GLY A 218 -2.80 -1.10 5.29
CA GLY A 218 -1.58 -0.97 4.49
C GLY A 218 -1.40 0.42 3.85
N VAL A 219 -0.36 0.57 3.01
CA VAL A 219 -0.06 1.83 2.32
C VAL A 219 -1.12 2.11 1.27
N VAL A 220 -1.75 3.28 1.37
CA VAL A 220 -2.77 3.74 0.43
C VAL A 220 -2.19 4.77 -0.52
N ARG A 221 -2.68 4.77 -1.77
CA ARG A 221 -2.34 5.82 -2.73
C ARG A 221 -2.85 7.18 -2.22
N SER A 222 -1.93 8.06 -1.84
CA SER A 222 -2.19 9.44 -1.40
C SER A 222 -1.66 10.46 -2.41
N ARG A 223 -2.02 11.73 -2.22
CA ARG A 223 -1.54 12.87 -3.03
C ARG A 223 -0.02 12.99 -2.99
N ARG A 224 0.58 12.69 -1.84
CA ARG A 224 2.02 12.76 -1.61
C ARG A 224 2.47 11.45 -0.95
N GLN A 225 3.40 10.77 -1.62
CA GLN A 225 4.03 9.54 -1.11
C GLN A 225 5.46 9.78 -0.60
N VAL A 226 6.01 10.96 -0.91
CA VAL A 226 7.34 11.39 -0.49
C VAL A 226 7.21 12.76 0.16
N TRP A 227 7.54 12.84 1.44
CA TRP A 227 7.54 14.10 2.16
C TRP A 227 8.64 14.15 3.21
N THR A 228 8.95 15.37 3.61
CA THR A 228 9.93 15.70 4.64
C THR A 228 9.17 16.20 5.85
N MET A 229 9.56 15.75 7.04
CA MET A 229 9.01 16.21 8.31
C MET A 229 10.14 16.60 9.27
N GLU A 230 9.83 17.51 10.19
CA GLU A 230 10.71 17.86 11.29
C GLU A 230 10.56 16.83 12.42
N ALA A 231 11.68 16.35 12.94
CA ALA A 231 11.68 15.38 14.01
C ALA A 231 11.69 16.09 15.38
N ALA A 232 11.09 15.45 16.37
CA ALA A 232 11.09 15.89 17.75
C ALA A 232 12.44 15.60 18.45
N ASN A 233 12.57 16.05 19.71
CA ASN A 233 13.65 15.68 20.63
C ASN A 233 15.08 15.98 20.11
N GLY A 234 15.23 17.06 19.33
CA GLY A 234 16.51 17.46 18.74
C GLY A 234 16.90 16.70 17.46
N GLY A 235 16.04 15.80 16.96
CA GLY A 235 16.26 15.16 15.68
C GLY A 235 16.23 16.15 14.52
N GLY A 236 17.20 16.05 13.60
CA GLY A 236 17.12 16.74 12.31
C GLY A 236 15.96 16.25 11.43
N GLN A 237 15.73 16.92 10.30
CA GLN A 237 14.67 16.58 9.34
C GLN A 237 14.79 15.13 8.81
N ILE A 238 13.63 14.51 8.58
CA ILE A 238 13.49 13.12 8.12
C ILE A 238 12.63 13.10 6.86
N ASP A 239 13.07 12.33 5.86
CA ASP A 239 12.31 12.00 4.67
C ASP A 239 11.61 10.65 4.83
N VAL A 240 10.32 10.61 4.50
CA VAL A 240 9.51 9.41 4.47
C VAL A 240 9.05 9.14 3.05
N VAL A 241 9.30 7.91 2.58
CA VAL A 241 8.85 7.40 1.29
C VAL A 241 7.93 6.22 1.54
N LEU A 242 6.67 6.39 1.18
CA LEU A 242 5.66 5.33 1.21
C LEU A 242 5.49 4.75 -0.21
N GLY A 243 6.04 3.55 -0.44
CA GLY A 243 5.75 2.80 -1.65
C GLY A 243 4.35 2.18 -1.59
N VAL A 244 3.54 2.35 -2.65
CA VAL A 244 2.19 1.77 -2.76
C VAL A 244 2.22 0.23 -2.65
N ASN A 245 3.37 -0.37 -2.94
CA ASN A 245 3.64 -1.78 -2.78
C ASN A 245 3.81 -2.25 -1.33
N GLY A 246 3.72 -1.35 -0.35
CA GLY A 246 3.94 -1.63 1.07
C GLY A 246 5.41 -1.58 1.47
N TYR A 247 6.32 -1.20 0.57
CA TYR A 247 7.72 -0.98 0.92
C TYR A 247 7.90 0.48 1.32
N VAL A 248 8.32 0.69 2.56
CA VAL A 248 8.49 2.01 3.15
C VAL A 248 9.97 2.26 3.41
N TRP A 249 10.43 3.47 3.14
CA TRP A 249 11.77 3.91 3.44
C TRP A 249 11.72 5.19 4.27
N ILE A 250 12.50 5.23 5.34
CA ILE A 250 12.57 6.36 6.27
C ILE A 250 14.04 6.73 6.42
N SER A 251 14.43 7.94 6.03
CA SER A 251 15.83 8.39 6.01
C SER A 251 16.01 9.78 6.57
N LYS A 252 17.24 10.08 7.01
CA LYS A 252 17.65 11.46 7.29
C LYS A 252 17.47 12.31 6.03
N HIS A 253 16.91 13.50 6.17
CA HIS A 253 16.83 14.45 5.07
C HIS A 253 18.24 14.87 4.64
N VAL A 254 18.49 14.79 3.34
CA VAL A 254 19.69 15.34 2.71
C VAL A 254 19.21 16.49 1.84
N GLU A 255 19.66 17.70 2.16
CA GLU A 255 19.36 18.88 1.36
C GLU A 255 19.74 18.59 -0.09
N THR A 256 18.71 18.38 -0.90
CA THR A 256 18.85 18.29 -2.34
C THR A 256 18.45 19.67 -2.82
N PRO A 257 19.32 20.44 -3.50
CA PRO A 257 18.98 21.80 -3.89
C PRO A 257 17.74 21.75 -4.78
N GLU A 258 16.61 22.17 -4.22
CA GLU A 258 15.34 22.19 -4.94
C GLU A 258 15.44 23.20 -6.09
N GLY A 259 14.93 22.79 -7.25
CA GLY A 259 14.86 23.57 -8.47
C GLY A 259 13.88 24.74 -8.42
N GLU A 260 13.90 25.56 -7.37
CA GLU A 260 13.11 26.80 -7.27
C GLU A 260 13.94 28.10 -7.34
N ASN A 261 15.28 28.05 -7.37
CA ASN A 261 16.08 29.23 -7.67
C ASN A 261 16.74 29.19 -9.05
N LYS A 262 16.15 29.98 -9.95
CA LYS A 262 16.62 30.33 -11.29
C LYS A 262 18.09 30.80 -11.28
N ALA A 263 18.82 30.30 -12.29
CA ALA A 263 19.74 31.06 -13.14
C ALA A 263 21.24 31.20 -12.77
N VAL A 264 21.86 30.39 -11.90
CA VAL A 264 23.33 30.43 -11.79
C VAL A 264 23.94 29.02 -11.63
N GLY A 265 24.62 28.51 -12.68
CA GLY A 265 25.56 27.38 -12.56
C GLY A 265 25.03 25.95 -12.80
N ILE A 266 24.06 25.79 -13.70
CA ILE A 266 23.28 24.55 -13.91
C ILE A 266 24.15 23.30 -14.24
N THR A 267 25.27 23.43 -14.95
CA THR A 267 26.01 22.26 -15.45
C THR A 267 26.93 21.59 -14.42
N SER A 268 27.54 22.35 -13.51
CA SER A 268 28.52 21.81 -12.54
C SER A 268 27.84 21.18 -11.30
N MET A 269 26.66 21.69 -10.94
CA MET A 269 25.91 21.22 -9.78
C MET A 269 25.04 20.00 -10.08
N GLU A 270 24.50 19.89 -11.31
CA GLU A 270 23.78 18.68 -11.75
C GLU A 270 24.72 17.46 -11.79
N GLU A 271 26.00 17.67 -12.13
CA GLU A 271 27.01 16.63 -12.18
C GLU A 271 27.37 16.08 -10.77
N SER A 272 27.54 16.96 -9.77
CA SER A 272 27.82 16.54 -8.39
C SER A 272 26.65 15.85 -7.70
N VAL A 273 25.42 16.32 -7.95
CA VAL A 273 24.18 15.67 -7.46
C VAL A 273 24.01 14.30 -8.12
N SER A 274 24.32 14.18 -9.41
CA SER A 274 24.22 12.92 -10.15
C SER A 274 25.27 11.87 -9.73
N ALA A 275 26.47 12.32 -9.30
CA ALA A 275 27.49 11.41 -8.76
C ALA A 275 27.09 10.86 -7.37
N ASN A 276 26.50 11.68 -6.52
CA ASN A 276 26.02 11.26 -5.21
C ASN A 276 24.74 10.39 -5.29
N MET A 277 23.95 10.51 -6.35
CA MET A 277 22.71 9.73 -6.55
C MET A 277 22.93 8.22 -6.63
N TYR A 278 24.14 7.78 -7.01
CA TYR A 278 24.50 6.36 -7.15
C TYR A 278 25.49 5.87 -6.09
N SER A 279 25.88 6.74 -5.15
CA SER A 279 26.79 6.37 -4.06
C SER A 279 26.11 5.42 -3.07
N SER A 280 26.81 4.35 -2.71
CA SER A 280 26.39 3.44 -1.63
C SER A 280 26.82 3.90 -0.24
N GLN A 281 27.57 5.00 -0.13
CA GLN A 281 28.10 5.44 1.16
C GLN A 281 27.06 6.27 1.92
N ASN A 282 26.81 5.87 3.17
CA ASN A 282 25.94 6.59 4.07
C ASN A 282 26.69 7.72 4.77
N ASP A 283 26.01 8.83 4.97
CA ASP A 283 26.48 9.96 5.75
C ASP A 283 26.33 9.68 7.25
N ARG A 284 27.04 10.45 8.07
CA ARG A 284 26.87 10.38 9.52
C ARG A 284 25.45 10.85 9.92
N ILE A 285 24.76 10.02 10.67
CA ILE A 285 23.45 10.31 11.26
C ILE A 285 23.63 10.45 12.77
N GLU A 286 23.00 11.47 13.36
CA GLU A 286 23.01 11.67 14.80
C GLU A 286 22.07 10.68 15.51
N VAL A 287 22.40 10.32 16.75
CA VAL A 287 21.63 9.35 17.55
C VAL A 287 20.18 9.81 17.73
N GLN A 288 19.95 11.12 17.89
CA GLN A 288 18.61 11.70 18.01
C GLN A 288 17.79 11.45 16.74
N THR A 289 18.34 11.75 15.56
CA THR A 289 17.66 11.45 14.29
C THR A 289 17.43 9.94 14.09
N MET A 290 18.39 9.08 14.45
CA MET A 290 18.21 7.63 14.35
C MET A 290 17.07 7.10 15.22
N ARG A 291 16.91 7.67 16.42
CA ARG A 291 15.80 7.36 17.33
C ARG A 291 14.45 7.71 16.72
N GLU A 292 14.33 8.91 16.15
CA GLU A 292 13.07 9.36 15.56
C GLU A 292 12.73 8.59 14.27
N ILE A 293 13.73 8.20 13.48
CA ILE A 293 13.57 7.24 12.36
C ILE A 293 13.01 5.90 12.88
N ALA A 294 13.52 5.39 14.01
CA ALA A 294 13.03 4.16 14.62
C ALA A 294 11.60 4.33 15.19
N ARG A 295 11.24 5.51 15.71
CA ARG A 295 9.88 5.82 16.16
C ARG A 295 8.89 5.80 15.01
N LEU A 296 9.23 6.45 13.90
CA LEU A 296 8.41 6.44 12.68
C LEU A 296 8.23 5.03 12.12
N ARG A 297 9.28 4.20 12.12
CA ARG A 297 9.16 2.77 11.83
C ARG A 297 8.08 2.17 12.74
N GLY A 298 8.21 2.35 14.06
CA GLY A 298 7.26 1.83 15.05
C GLY A 298 5.81 2.19 14.73
N VAL A 299 5.55 3.46 14.45
CA VAL A 299 4.23 3.99 14.06
C VAL A 299 3.70 3.29 12.81
N VAL A 300 4.49 3.22 11.74
CA VAL A 300 4.06 2.59 10.47
C VAL A 300 3.66 1.13 10.69
N THR A 301 4.39 0.40 11.53
CA THR A 301 4.05 -1.00 11.82
C THR A 301 2.85 -1.13 12.74
N ALA A 302 2.74 -0.28 13.76
CA ALA A 302 1.57 -0.27 14.64
C ALA A 302 0.27 0.03 13.87
N LEU A 303 0.30 0.97 12.92
CA LEU A 303 -0.84 1.26 12.05
C LEU A 303 -1.30 0.01 11.29
N VAL A 304 -0.35 -0.75 10.74
CA VAL A 304 -0.65 -1.91 9.89
C VAL A 304 -1.11 -3.10 10.73
N GLU A 305 -0.48 -3.35 11.87
CA GLU A 305 -0.89 -4.41 12.81
C GLU A 305 -2.33 -4.21 13.29
N ASN A 306 -2.77 -2.95 13.39
CA ASN A 306 -4.14 -2.58 13.76
C ASN A 306 -5.10 -2.44 12.56
N GLY A 307 -4.64 -2.79 11.34
CA GLY A 307 -5.48 -2.76 10.13
C GLY A 307 -5.85 -1.35 9.67
N LEU A 308 -5.12 -0.32 10.10
CA LEU A 308 -5.33 1.05 9.67
C LEU A 308 -4.65 1.33 8.33
N ARG A 309 -5.16 2.34 7.62
CA ARG A 309 -4.51 2.87 6.42
C ARG A 309 -3.24 3.63 6.78
N VAL A 310 -2.22 3.50 5.95
CA VAL A 310 -0.96 4.24 6.06
C VAL A 310 -0.94 5.28 4.94
N ASP A 311 -1.17 6.53 5.32
CA ASP A 311 -1.05 7.74 4.50
C ASP A 311 -0.23 8.80 5.26
N GLU A 312 0.11 9.92 4.59
CA GLU A 312 0.89 11.02 5.18
C GLU A 312 0.25 11.50 6.50
N ASP A 313 -1.06 11.77 6.49
CA ASP A 313 -1.79 12.31 7.64
C ASP A 313 -1.75 11.36 8.84
N MET A 314 -1.99 10.06 8.64
CA MET A 314 -1.96 9.06 9.71
C MET A 314 -0.55 8.85 10.27
N VAL A 315 0.48 8.87 9.42
CA VAL A 315 1.87 8.72 9.86
C VAL A 315 2.31 9.95 10.66
N VAL A 316 2.00 11.17 10.19
CA VAL A 316 2.35 12.41 10.90
C VAL A 316 1.61 12.50 12.23
N ARG A 317 0.29 12.27 12.25
CA ARG A 317 -0.48 12.25 13.50
C ARG A 317 0.01 11.16 14.45
N GLY A 318 0.26 9.95 13.94
CA GLY A 318 0.76 8.83 14.72
C GLY A 318 2.15 9.08 15.29
N TYR A 319 2.98 9.85 14.58
CA TYR A 319 4.28 10.29 15.08
C TYR A 319 4.15 11.24 16.26
N HIS A 320 3.33 12.29 16.16
CA HIS A 320 3.10 13.21 17.27
C HIS A 320 2.54 12.51 18.51
N GLU A 321 1.55 11.65 18.32
CA GLU A 321 0.98 10.85 19.41
C GLU A 321 2.02 9.91 20.04
N ALA A 322 2.83 9.23 19.22
CA ALA A 322 3.90 8.38 19.73
C ALA A 322 4.98 9.16 20.51
N VAL A 323 5.24 10.43 20.15
CA VAL A 323 6.15 11.30 20.89
C VAL A 323 5.56 11.63 22.26
N GLU A 324 4.28 11.95 22.35
CA GLU A 324 3.60 12.22 23.62
C GLU A 324 3.54 10.96 24.52
N MET A 325 3.20 9.80 23.94
CA MET A 325 3.20 8.51 24.64
C MET A 325 4.58 8.16 25.20
N ALA A 326 5.65 8.45 24.47
CA ALA A 326 7.02 8.24 24.96
C ALA A 326 7.32 9.13 26.17
N MET A 327 6.92 10.42 26.15
CA MET A 327 7.11 11.31 27.29
C MET A 327 6.43 10.83 28.58
N LEU A 328 5.30 10.12 28.44
CA LEU A 328 4.56 9.55 29.57
C LEU A 328 5.11 8.20 30.05
N SER A 329 6.07 7.60 29.34
CA SER A 329 6.65 6.31 29.68
C SER A 329 7.70 6.41 30.78
N ALA A 330 7.95 5.29 31.47
CA ALA A 330 9.00 5.16 32.49
C ALA A 330 10.40 5.42 31.93
N ASP A 331 10.64 5.10 30.65
CA ASP A 331 11.90 5.33 29.95
C ASP A 331 12.00 6.74 29.32
N GLY A 332 10.95 7.56 29.49
CA GLY A 332 10.88 8.94 29.00
C GLY A 332 10.96 9.07 27.47
N ALA A 333 11.48 10.21 27.00
CA ALA A 333 11.55 10.55 25.58
C ALA A 333 12.36 9.57 24.72
N ASP A 334 13.10 8.65 25.34
CA ASP A 334 13.90 7.62 24.70
C ASP A 334 13.08 6.37 24.35
N ASP A 335 11.85 6.24 24.85
CA ASP A 335 10.99 5.10 24.56
C ASP A 335 10.49 5.13 23.10
N ILE A 336 10.70 4.02 22.40
CA ILE A 336 10.34 3.84 20.99
C ILE A 336 9.36 2.68 20.81
N TYR A 337 9.05 1.94 21.88
CA TYR A 337 8.30 0.72 21.79
C TYR A 337 6.79 0.98 21.66
N LEU A 338 6.26 0.68 20.47
CA LEU A 338 4.84 0.81 20.11
C LEU A 338 4.18 -0.54 19.83
N GLY A 339 4.75 -1.65 20.33
CA GLY A 339 4.18 -2.98 20.14
C GLY A 339 3.05 -3.31 21.12
N GLY A 340 2.19 -4.25 20.74
CA GLY A 340 1.14 -4.79 21.62
C GLY A 340 0.11 -3.75 22.03
N GLU A 341 -0.19 -3.65 23.33
CA GLU A 341 -1.22 -2.77 23.88
C GLU A 341 -0.97 -1.29 23.55
N ARG A 342 0.28 -0.85 23.48
CA ARG A 342 0.62 0.54 23.12
C ARG A 342 0.28 0.85 21.66
N GLY A 343 0.47 -0.12 20.77
CA GLY A 343 0.05 0.02 19.37
C GLY A 343 -1.47 0.10 19.25
N GLU A 344 -2.20 -0.67 20.06
CA GLU A 344 -3.67 -0.60 20.12
C GLU A 344 -4.15 0.76 20.67
N GLN A 345 -3.48 1.31 21.70
CA GLN A 345 -3.75 2.66 22.22
C GLN A 345 -3.49 3.74 21.17
N LEU A 346 -2.36 3.65 20.45
CA LEU A 346 -2.03 4.56 19.36
C LEU A 346 -3.12 4.52 18.28
N ALA A 347 -3.55 3.31 17.89
CA ALA A 347 -4.61 3.13 16.90
C ALA A 347 -5.96 3.70 17.37
N ALA A 348 -6.29 3.54 18.65
CA ALA A 348 -7.50 4.11 19.25
C ALA A 348 -7.46 5.65 19.23
N ALA A 349 -6.35 6.25 19.68
CA ALA A 349 -6.14 7.70 19.65
C ALA A 349 -6.28 8.30 18.24
N LEU A 350 -5.75 7.60 17.22
CA LEU A 350 -5.83 8.08 15.84
C LEU A 350 -7.23 7.97 15.21
N THR A 351 -8.01 6.97 15.64
CA THR A 351 -9.38 6.74 15.15
C THR A 351 -10.46 7.46 15.96
N GLY A 352 -10.09 8.08 17.09
CA GLY A 352 -11.02 8.78 17.98
C GLY A 352 -11.99 7.83 18.70
N ALA A 353 -11.58 6.57 18.87
CA ALA A 353 -12.39 5.47 19.41
C ALA A 353 -12.04 5.12 20.85
#